data_AF-A0A1F3WRP9-F1
#
_entry.id   AF-A0A1F3WRP9-F1
#
_cell.length_a   1.000
_cell.length_b   1.000
_cell.length_c   1.000
_cell.angle_alpha   90.00
_cell.angle_beta   90.00
_cell.angle_gamma   90.00
#
_symmetry.space_group_name_H-M   'P 1'
#
loop_
_entity.id
_entity.type
_entity.pdbx_description
1 polymer ?
#
loop_
_entity_poly.entity_id
_entity_poly.type
_entity_poly.pdbx_seq_one_letter_code
_entity_poly.pdbx_strand_id
1 'polypeptide(L)' 'MSNYTDNLEYSLAKRVPDMERGFTIETSYGGIVIEADQAPKIIKAVRAALQRELAEAKMVRPGISQPKPGVTRHRCV' A
#
# COMPACT_ATOMS: atom_id res chain seq x y z
N MET A 1 -11.35 11.02 -14.02
CA MET A 1 -11.88 9.84 -13.29
C MET A 1 -10.75 9.29 -12.43
N SER A 2 -11.01 8.93 -11.17
CA SER A 2 -9.96 8.68 -10.18
C SER A 2 -9.21 7.36 -10.47
N ASN A 3 -8.02 7.45 -11.07
CA ASN A 3 -7.08 6.34 -11.35
C ASN A 3 -6.71 5.53 -10.09
N TYR A 4 -7.02 6.04 -8.90
CA TYR A 4 -6.66 5.45 -7.63
C TYR A 4 -7.27 4.06 -7.37
N THR A 5 -8.55 3.84 -7.67
CA THR A 5 -9.19 2.51 -7.51
C THR A 5 -8.55 1.50 -8.46
N ASP A 6 -8.31 1.90 -9.72
CA ASP A 6 -7.61 1.07 -10.71
C ASP A 6 -6.18 0.75 -10.26
N ASN A 7 -5.50 1.69 -9.61
CA ASN A 7 -4.16 1.49 -9.07
C ASN A 7 -4.14 0.50 -7.90
N LEU A 8 -5.14 0.54 -7.02
CA LEU A 8 -5.29 -0.41 -5.92
C LEU A 8 -5.56 -1.82 -6.43
N GLU A 9 -6.46 -1.95 -7.42
CA GLU A 9 -6.76 -3.23 -8.07
C GLU A 9 -5.54 -3.79 -8.78
N TYR A 10 -4.83 -2.95 -9.55
CA TYR A 10 -3.57 -3.33 -10.19
C TYR A 10 -2.51 -3.75 -9.18
N SER A 11 -2.39 -3.02 -8.07
CA SER A 11 -1.41 -3.34 -7.03
C SER A 11 -1.70 -4.69 -6.38
N LEU A 12 -2.96 -4.98 -6.05
CA LEU A 12 -3.37 -6.28 -5.53
C LEU A 12 -3.17 -7.42 -6.53
N ALA A 13 -3.42 -7.18 -7.82
CA ALA A 13 -3.36 -8.20 -8.85
C ALA A 13 -1.93 -8.49 -9.35
N LYS A 14 -1.04 -7.49 -9.33
CA LYS A 14 0.28 -7.57 -9.98
C LYS A 14 1.43 -7.31 -9.01
N ARG A 15 1.39 -6.21 -8.27
CA ARG A 15 2.51 -5.80 -7.40
C ARG A 15 2.64 -6.70 -6.17
N VAL A 16 1.53 -7.05 -5.52
CA VAL A 16 1.54 -7.89 -4.31
C VAL A 16 2.05 -9.32 -4.60
N PRO A 17 1.66 -9.98 -5.70
CA PRO A 17 2.30 -11.25 -6.10
C PRO A 17 3.78 -11.12 -6.45
N ASP A 18 4.20 -10.01 -7.07
CA ASP A 18 5.61 -9.82 -7.45
C ASP A 18 6.54 -9.74 -6.22
N MET A 19 6.05 -9.22 -5.10
CA MET A 19 6.75 -9.20 -3.81
C MET A 19 7.18 -10.59 -3.31
N GLU A 20 6.56 -11.68 -3.77
CA GLU A 20 6.94 -13.05 -3.37
C GLU A 20 8.38 -13.40 -3.78
N ARG A 21 8.95 -12.67 -4.74
CA ARG A 21 10.34 -12.84 -5.21
C ARG A 21 11.37 -12.10 -4.35
N GLY A 22 10.93 -11.38 -3.32
CA GLY A 22 11.72 -10.39 -2.59
C GLY A 22 11.51 -8.98 -3.17
N PHE A 23 11.70 -7.97 -2.33
CA PHE A 23 11.49 -6.57 -2.70
C PHE A 23 12.28 -5.62 -1.80
N THR A 24 12.47 -4.40 -2.27
CA THR A 24 13.13 -3.34 -1.49
C THR A 24 12.10 -2.31 -1.04
N ILE A 25 12.12 -1.98 0.25
CA ILE A 25 11.39 -0.83 0.79
C ILE A 25 12.34 0.37 0.76
N GLU A 26 12.08 1.29 -0.16
CA GLU A 26 12.81 2.55 -0.24
C GLU A 26 12.41 3.47 0.91
N THR A 27 13.39 3.96 1.67
CA THR A 27 13.23 4.97 2.71
C THR A 27 14.12 6.17 2.39
N SER A 28 13.90 7.30 3.07
CA SER A 28 14.79 8.47 2.96
C SER A 28 16.24 8.18 3.40
N TYR A 29 16.46 7.09 4.13
CA TYR A 29 17.78 6.66 4.61
C TYR A 29 18.40 5.54 3.76
N GLY A 30 17.72 5.10 2.70
CA GLY A 30 18.13 4.00 1.83
C GLY A 30 17.11 2.86 1.75
N GLY A 31 17.44 1.83 0.98
CA GLY A 31 16.59 0.66 0.75
C GLY A 31 16.75 -0.41 1.83
N ILE A 32 15.63 -0.93 2.33
CA ILE A 32 15.58 -2.13 3.16
C ILE A 32 15.23 -3.31 2.26
N VAL A 33 16.18 -4.22 2.07
CA VAL A 33 15.96 -5.43 1.25
C VAL A 33 15.19 -6.46 2.08
N ILE A 34 14.07 -6.91 1.54
CA ILE A 34 13.29 -8.03 2.06
C ILE A 34 13.49 -9.20 1.11
N GLU A 35 14.17 -10.22 1.60
CA GLU A 35 14.37 -11.47 0.88
C GLU A 35 13.08 -12.28 0.77
N ALA A 36 13.02 -13.17 -0.23
CA ALA A 36 11.83 -13.96 -0.54
C ALA A 36 11.33 -14.84 0.62
N ASP A 37 12.22 -15.28 1.51
CA ASP A 37 11.90 -16.07 2.69
C ASP A 37 11.18 -15.24 3.79
N GLN A 38 11.49 -13.96 3.90
CA GLN A 38 10.89 -13.03 4.85
C GLN A 38 9.63 -12.33 4.29
N ALA A 39 9.50 -12.29 2.97
CA ALA A 39 8.41 -11.62 2.25
C ALA A 39 6.98 -12.05 2.66
N PRO A 40 6.65 -13.33 2.93
CA PRO A 40 5.26 -13.78 3.10
C PRO A 40 4.49 -13.04 4.21
N LYS A 41 5.16 -12.74 5.33
CA LYS A 41 4.52 -12.03 6.45
C LYS A 41 4.16 -10.59 6.07
N ILE A 42 5.05 -9.92 5.32
CA ILE A 42 4.85 -8.53 4.90
C ILE A 42 3.82 -8.45 3.78
N ILE A 43 3.87 -9.37 2.80
CA ILE A 43 2.88 -9.50 1.72
C ILE A 43 1.47 -9.62 2.29
N LYS A 44 1.29 -10.44 3.33
CA LYS A 44 -0.02 -10.60 3.99
C LYS A 44 -0.53 -9.28 4.57
N ALA A 45 0.34 -8.52 5.24
CA ALA A 45 -0.01 -7.22 5.82
C ALA A 45 -0.35 -6.19 4.74
N VAL A 46 0.46 -6.10 3.68
CA VAL A 46 0.24 -5.18 2.55
C VAL A 46 -1.06 -5.51 1.83
N ARG A 47 -1.32 -6.79 1.54
CA ARG A 47 -2.57 -7.24 0.91
C ARG A 47 -3.79 -6.81 1.72
N ALA A 48 -3.77 -7.04 3.03
CA ALA A 48 -4.87 -6.67 3.91
C ALA A 48 -5.12 -5.16 3.94
N ALA A 49 -4.05 -4.35 3.98
CA ALA A 49 -4.16 -2.90 3.96
C ALA A 49 -4.79 -2.38 2.64
N LEU A 50 -4.29 -2.85 1.50
CA LEU A 50 -4.78 -2.45 0.18
C LEU A 50 -6.21 -2.92 -0.08
N GLN A 51 -6.60 -4.11 0.39
CA GLN A 51 -7.98 -4.59 0.29
C GLN A 51 -8.94 -3.71 1.11
N ARG A 52 -8.53 -3.28 2.31
CA ARG A 52 -9.34 -2.37 3.13
C ARG A 52 -9.51 -1.02 2.44
N GLU A 53 -8.42 -0.47 1.92
CA GLU A 53 -8.41 0.80 1.20
C GLU A 53 -9.27 0.74 -0.07
N LEU A 54 -9.22 -0.39 -0.79
CA LEU A 54 -10.08 -0.62 -1.95
C LEU A 54 -11.56 -0.72 -1.56
N ALA A 55 -11.88 -1.41 -0.47
CA ALA A 55 -13.25 -1.50 0.03
C ALA A 55 -13.80 -0.12 0.43
N GLU A 56 -13.00 0.66 1.17
CA GLU A 56 -13.33 2.05 1.52
C GLU A 56 -13.54 2.91 0.25
N ALA A 57 -12.64 2.83 -0.73
CA ALA A 57 -12.74 3.58 -1.97
C ALA A 57 -14.00 3.23 -2.79
N LYS A 58 -14.40 1.96 -2.80
CA LYS A 58 -15.61 1.48 -3.49
C LYS A 58 -16.90 1.91 -2.77
N MET A 59 -16.87 2.01 -1.45
CA MET A 59 -18.01 2.49 -0.65
C MET A 59 -18.22 4.01 -0.76
N VAL A 60 -17.19 4.79 -1.11
CA VAL A 60 -17.17 6.26 -0.98
C VAL A 60 -17.61 7.04 -2.22
N ARG A 61 -18.22 6.45 -3.27
CA ARG A 61 -18.76 7.30 -4.36
C ARG A 61 -20.18 6.99 -4.88
N PRO A 62 -20.97 8.05 -5.16
CA PRO A 62 -20.50 9.41 -5.49
C PRO A 62 -20.85 10.51 -4.48
N GLY A 63 -19.83 11.06 -3.82
CA GLY A 63 -19.92 12.34 -3.10
C GLY A 63 -18.67 12.61 -2.27
N ILE A 64 -17.68 13.25 -2.90
CA ILE A 64 -16.47 13.89 -2.33
C ILE A 64 -16.08 13.46 -0.89
N SER A 65 -15.01 12.66 -0.76
CA SER A 65 -14.18 12.67 0.44
C SER A 65 -12.71 12.60 0.05
N GLN A 66 -11.96 13.57 0.57
CA GLN A 66 -10.59 13.96 0.25
C GLN A 66 -9.53 12.97 0.76
N PRO A 67 -8.27 13.08 0.29
CA PRO A 67 -7.18 12.18 0.67
C PRO A 67 -6.91 12.22 2.18
N LYS A 68 -6.62 11.04 2.77
CA LYS A 68 -6.10 10.95 4.14
C LYS A 68 -4.77 11.72 4.19
N PRO A 69 -4.65 12.78 5.02
CA PRO A 69 -3.41 13.53 5.11
C PRO A 69 -2.30 12.62 5.66
N GLY A 70 -1.10 12.83 5.15
CA GLY A 70 0.10 12.06 5.49
C GLY A 70 0.25 11.88 6.99
N VAL A 71 0.74 10.70 7.36
CA VAL A 71 1.20 10.40 8.71
C VAL A 71 2.44 11.25 8.99
N THR A 72 2.24 12.52 9.36
CA THR A 72 3.29 13.35 9.95
C THR A 72 3.27 13.10 11.46
N ARG A 73 3.98 12.07 11.92
CA ARG A 73 4.39 11.98 13.33
C ARG A 73 5.75 12.63 13.49
N HIS A 74 5.78 13.95 13.43
CA HIS A 74 6.87 14.73 13.98
C HIS A 74 6.34 15.83 14.88
N ARG A 75 6.48 15.62 16.19
CA ARG A 75 6.95 16.67 17.08
C ARG A 75 7.61 16.07 18.31
N CYS A 76 8.93 16.00 18.29
CA CYS A 76 9.73 16.20 19.50
C CYS A 76 9.78 17.71 19.72
N VAL A 77 9.26 18.17 20.86
CA VAL A 77 9.85 19.23 21.69
C VAL A 77 9.47 18.95 23.12
#